data_AF-A0A843ISS0-F1
#
_entry.id   AF-A0A843ISS0-F1
#
_cell.length_a   1.000
_cell.length_b   1.000
_cell.length_c   1.000
_cell.angle_alpha   90.00
_cell.angle_beta   90.00
_cell.angle_gamma   90.00
#
_symmetry.space_group_name_H-M   'P 1'
#
loop_
_entity.id
_entity.type
_entity.pdbx_description
1 polymer ?
#
loop_
_entity_poly.entity_id
_entity_poly.type
_entity_poly.pdbx_seq_one_letter_code
_entity_poly.pdbx_strand_id
1 'polypeptide(L)'
;MDKKIVAIICAIVAIAAIAAAAIYLMGNNDNGGGGDDPPAAITITDADGATYTFDKPLGKVVLGYSGSGGPFTTLAAILGDDLPNHLIGIDNSLYKFREDIYDAFCDQVPGFKALPQVGGIGSDWDTKKIITMQPEAFITSIHHKSVVQQANVDVDLAKVGIPTIYISYVDEDIDKAKQSINNLGKLFGKESRASSIADYYASKVSAVTSKVDSLLSTGKITRKSVYIEPLQYGWQKNGTSRGNDTEQGKIVYLCGGNSISPNGNNTLDDITILAKDPEAILFLGTKWASNDDFLKLGFEGTESEAKRVIQSVFDNRSGYDQLQAYKNGEVYSVGFTLSRDVWDFAAFEYVSSSLFPEQISFDYEKDLKDFFTRFMPVRYEGLWFYDFGKDSSVTITDADGKTYNFDKPLGKVVLGYSGSGGPFTTLASILGDELPQHLIGIDNSLYKFREDIYDTFCDQVPGFKDLPQVGGIGSDWDTKKIITMQPEAFITSIHHKSTVQANNVDTDLAKVGIPTIYISYVDEDIDKAKQSITNLGKLFGKEARANEVADFYAEKVGAVTSKVDSLLSTGKITRKSVYLEPLQYGWQKNGTSRGNDTEQGKIVYLCGGDSISPPGNNALDDVTILSKDP
;
A
#
# COMPACT_ATOMS: atom_id res chain seq x y z
N MET A 1 -35.03 -39.84 5.75
CA MET A 1 -33.70 -39.33 6.15
C MET A 1 -32.70 -40.46 5.99
N ASP A 2 -31.66 -40.26 5.20
CA ASP A 2 -30.70 -41.32 4.83
C ASP A 2 -29.97 -41.85 6.08
N LYS A 3 -29.78 -43.17 6.18
CA LYS A 3 -29.11 -43.81 7.34
C LYS A 3 -27.69 -43.29 7.53
N LYS A 4 -27.03 -42.83 6.46
CA LYS A 4 -25.72 -42.16 6.53
C LYS A 4 -25.79 -40.79 7.20
N ILE A 5 -26.86 -40.03 6.97
CA ILE A 5 -27.06 -38.71 7.59
C ILE A 5 -27.35 -38.86 9.08
N VAL A 6 -28.13 -39.88 9.47
CA VAL A 6 -28.37 -40.20 10.89
C VAL A 6 -27.06 -40.60 11.60
N ALA A 7 -26.21 -41.40 10.95
CA ALA A 7 -24.92 -41.81 11.51
C ALA A 7 -23.96 -40.62 11.71
N ILE A 8 -23.93 -39.68 10.76
CA ILE A 8 -23.11 -38.46 10.87
C ILE A 8 -23.62 -37.55 11.99
N ILE A 9 -24.94 -37.37 12.11
CA ILE A 9 -25.52 -36.57 13.20
C ILE A 9 -25.23 -37.23 14.56
N CYS A 10 -25.37 -38.55 14.68
CA CYS A 10 -25.02 -39.26 15.90
C CYS A 10 -23.52 -39.16 16.25
N ALA A 11 -22.63 -39.18 15.24
CA ALA A 11 -21.19 -39.00 15.45
C ALA A 11 -20.86 -37.56 15.93
N ILE A 12 -21.51 -36.55 15.36
CA ILE A 12 -21.33 -35.14 15.77
C ILE A 12 -21.85 -34.94 17.21
N VAL A 13 -23.00 -35.53 17.56
CA VAL A 13 -23.54 -35.46 18.92
C VAL A 13 -22.64 -36.21 19.92
N ALA A 14 -22.06 -37.34 19.53
CA ALA A 14 -21.11 -38.07 20.37
C ALA A 14 -19.80 -37.29 20.59
N ILE A 15 -19.28 -36.62 19.56
CA ILE A 15 -18.09 -35.76 19.67
C ILE A 15 -18.38 -34.54 20.56
N ALA A 16 -19.55 -33.92 20.40
CA ALA A 16 -19.98 -32.81 21.26
C ALA A 16 -20.18 -33.24 22.72
N ALA A 17 -20.69 -34.45 22.96
CA ALA A 17 -20.83 -35.01 24.32
C ALA A 17 -19.47 -35.33 24.97
N ILE A 18 -18.49 -35.80 24.19
CA ILE A 18 -17.12 -36.04 24.67
C ILE A 18 -16.42 -34.71 24.99
N ALA A 19 -16.59 -33.67 24.15
CA ALA A 19 -16.05 -32.34 24.40
C ALA A 19 -16.68 -31.69 25.65
N ALA A 20 -18.00 -31.83 25.84
CA ALA A 20 -18.68 -31.35 27.04
C ALA A 20 -18.26 -32.11 28.31
N ALA A 21 -18.02 -33.43 28.22
CA ALA A 21 -17.50 -34.21 29.33
C ALA A 21 -16.04 -33.86 29.67
N ALA A 22 -15.20 -33.53 28.67
CA ALA A 22 -13.84 -33.05 28.89
C ALA A 22 -13.82 -31.67 29.58
N ILE A 23 -14.73 -30.77 29.20
CA ILE A 23 -14.90 -29.46 29.86
C ILE A 23 -15.43 -29.63 31.30
N TYR A 24 -16.35 -30.56 31.53
CA TYR A 24 -16.88 -30.86 32.86
C TYR A 24 -15.84 -31.53 33.78
N LEU A 25 -14.97 -32.40 33.23
CA LEU A 25 -13.88 -33.04 33.97
C LEU A 25 -12.69 -32.09 34.21
N MET A 26 -12.51 -31.06 33.37
CA MET A 26 -11.53 -29.99 33.61
C MET A 26 -12.04 -28.90 34.57
N GLY A 27 -13.35 -28.80 34.80
CA GLY A 27 -13.97 -27.78 35.63
C GLY A 27 -14.24 -28.16 37.10
N ASN A 28 -13.87 -29.37 37.56
CA ASN A 28 -14.31 -29.88 38.87
C ASN A 28 -13.20 -30.39 39.79
N ASN A 29 -11.95 -29.94 39.61
CA ASN A 29 -10.82 -30.31 40.46
C ASN A 29 -10.39 -29.24 41.49
N ASP A 30 -11.29 -28.33 41.87
CA ASP A 30 -11.08 -27.40 43.00
C ASP A 30 -11.89 -27.83 44.24
N ASN A 31 -11.65 -29.04 44.73
CA ASN A 31 -12.03 -29.45 46.08
C ASN A 31 -11.10 -30.55 46.64
N GLY A 32 -9.96 -30.10 47.18
CA GLY A 32 -9.13 -30.81 48.15
C GLY A 32 -8.35 -29.74 48.91
N GLY A 33 -8.58 -29.49 50.19
CA GLY A 33 -8.17 -30.38 51.27
C GLY A 33 -6.77 -29.95 51.71
N GLY A 34 -6.69 -29.15 52.77
CA GLY A 34 -5.49 -28.44 53.20
C GLY A 34 -4.24 -29.28 53.43
N GLY A 35 -3.13 -28.72 52.95
CA GLY A 35 -1.76 -28.97 53.35
C GLY A 35 -0.94 -27.74 52.94
N ASP A 36 -0.45 -26.96 53.91
CA ASP A 36 0.44 -25.82 53.70
C ASP A 36 1.83 -26.32 53.26
N ASP A 37 1.95 -26.82 52.02
CA ASP A 37 3.23 -26.77 51.33
C ASP A 37 3.39 -25.34 50.80
N PRO A 38 4.52 -24.65 51.10
CA PRO A 38 4.76 -23.34 50.52
C PRO A 38 4.75 -23.47 48.98
N PRO A 39 4.19 -22.49 48.25
CA PRO A 39 4.23 -22.49 46.80
C PRO A 39 5.67 -22.70 46.34
N ALA A 40 5.87 -23.57 45.35
CA ALA A 40 7.19 -23.86 44.82
C ALA A 40 7.87 -22.55 44.39
N ALA A 41 9.08 -22.30 44.90
CA ALA A 41 9.81 -21.07 44.61
C ALA A 41 10.02 -20.91 43.09
N ILE A 42 9.81 -19.68 42.59
CA ILE A 42 9.95 -19.32 41.18
C ILE A 42 11.40 -18.94 40.93
N THR A 43 12.13 -19.77 40.19
CA THR A 43 13.51 -19.48 39.80
C THR A 43 13.60 -19.20 38.29
N ILE A 44 14.27 -18.10 37.94
CA ILE A 44 14.59 -17.73 36.55
C ILE A 44 16.08 -17.40 36.42
N THR A 45 16.62 -17.60 35.21
CA THR A 45 17.90 -17.03 34.79
C THR A 45 17.63 -16.03 33.68
N ASP A 46 17.97 -14.77 33.90
CA ASP A 46 17.65 -13.66 33.00
C ASP A 46 18.59 -13.62 31.78
N ALA A 47 18.38 -12.65 30.89
CA ALA A 47 19.17 -12.50 29.67
C ALA A 47 20.63 -12.08 29.89
N ASP A 48 20.99 -11.65 31.10
CA ASP A 48 22.36 -11.33 31.51
C ASP A 48 23.06 -12.53 32.20
N GLY A 49 22.32 -13.63 32.41
CA GLY A 49 22.80 -14.83 33.09
C GLY A 49 22.66 -14.81 34.61
N ALA A 50 22.05 -13.76 35.18
CA ALA A 50 21.78 -13.68 36.61
C ALA A 50 20.57 -14.55 36.99
N THR A 51 20.64 -15.22 38.14
CA THR A 51 19.56 -16.10 38.64
C THR A 51 18.84 -15.45 39.81
N TYR A 52 17.50 -15.42 39.72
CA TYR A 52 16.63 -14.84 40.73
C TYR A 52 15.65 -15.90 41.24
N THR A 53 15.32 -15.85 42.54
CA THR A 53 14.32 -16.72 43.15
C THR A 53 13.31 -15.89 43.92
N PHE A 54 12.03 -16.14 43.66
CA PHE A 54 10.90 -15.46 44.30
C PHE A 54 9.97 -16.49 44.94
N ASP A 55 9.44 -16.18 46.12
CA ASP A 55 8.56 -17.10 46.85
C ASP A 55 7.14 -17.18 46.25
N LYS A 56 6.78 -16.24 45.37
CA LYS A 56 5.46 -16.15 44.72
C LYS A 56 5.55 -15.33 43.43
N PRO A 57 4.54 -15.41 42.54
CA PRO A 57 4.47 -14.55 41.37
C PRO A 57 4.52 -13.06 41.73
N LEU A 58 5.17 -12.26 40.87
CA LEU A 58 5.28 -10.83 41.01
C LEU A 58 3.92 -10.14 40.83
N GLY A 59 3.60 -9.25 41.75
CA GLY A 59 2.39 -8.42 41.74
C GLY A 59 2.64 -6.95 41.45
N LYS A 60 3.86 -6.44 41.63
CA LYS A 60 4.17 -5.01 41.50
C LYS A 60 5.56 -4.79 40.93
N VAL A 61 5.64 -4.43 39.65
CA VAL A 61 6.91 -4.15 38.98
C VAL A 61 6.96 -2.75 38.38
N VAL A 62 8.17 -2.31 38.08
CA VAL A 62 8.43 -1.13 37.24
C VAL A 62 9.07 -1.61 35.93
N LEU A 63 8.58 -1.11 34.80
CA LEU A 63 9.13 -1.45 33.49
C LEU A 63 10.06 -0.36 32.97
N GLY A 64 11.07 -0.79 32.21
CA GLY A 64 11.90 0.09 31.42
C GLY A 64 12.01 -0.32 29.95
N TYR A 65 12.36 0.64 29.10
CA TYR A 65 12.54 0.46 27.66
C TYR A 65 11.26 0.00 26.93
N SER A 66 10.09 0.51 27.34
CA SER A 66 8.79 0.08 26.82
C SER A 66 8.59 0.44 25.33
N GLY A 67 8.10 -0.52 24.53
CA GLY A 67 7.80 -0.35 23.10
C GLY A 67 9.02 -0.26 22.19
N SER A 68 10.15 -0.80 22.64
CA SER A 68 11.40 -0.90 21.89
C SER A 68 12.18 -2.17 22.25
N GLY A 69 11.47 -3.26 22.57
CA GLY A 69 12.08 -4.53 23.04
C GLY A 69 12.37 -4.64 24.53
N GLY A 70 11.82 -3.73 25.32
CA GLY A 70 11.57 -3.96 26.75
C GLY A 70 10.33 -4.84 26.98
N PRO A 71 10.01 -5.16 28.25
CA PRO A 71 9.03 -6.20 28.59
C PRO A 71 7.57 -5.81 28.33
N PHE A 72 7.28 -4.54 28.03
CA PHE A 72 5.91 -4.02 27.96
C PHE A 72 5.01 -4.80 26.99
N THR A 73 5.39 -4.93 25.72
CA THR A 73 4.57 -5.59 24.69
C THR A 73 4.34 -7.07 25.02
N THR A 74 5.35 -7.71 25.59
CA THR A 74 5.32 -9.13 25.96
C THR A 74 4.45 -9.36 27.19
N LEU A 75 4.56 -8.48 28.19
CA LEU A 75 3.69 -8.51 29.37
C LEU A 75 2.25 -8.15 29.01
N ALA A 76 2.01 -7.25 28.06
CA ALA A 76 0.67 -7.02 27.54
C ALA A 76 0.09 -8.31 26.94
N ALA A 77 0.86 -9.03 26.13
CA ALA A 77 0.44 -10.32 25.58
C ALA A 77 0.17 -11.39 26.67
N ILE A 78 1.03 -11.45 27.70
CA ILE A 78 0.94 -12.44 28.79
C ILE A 78 -0.20 -12.12 29.77
N LEU A 79 -0.34 -10.87 30.19
CA LEU A 79 -1.26 -10.46 31.25
C LEU A 79 -2.63 -10.00 30.72
N GLY A 80 -2.71 -9.59 29.44
CA GLY A 80 -3.94 -9.04 28.86
C GLY A 80 -4.43 -7.83 29.66
N ASP A 81 -5.74 -7.76 29.89
CA ASP A 81 -6.39 -6.65 30.60
C ASP A 81 -5.92 -6.49 32.06
N ASP A 82 -5.29 -7.52 32.63
CA ASP A 82 -4.74 -7.50 33.99
C ASP A 82 -3.38 -6.76 34.07
N LEU A 83 -2.78 -6.40 32.92
CA LEU A 83 -1.47 -5.73 32.86
C LEU A 83 -1.35 -4.55 33.85
N PRO A 84 -2.29 -3.58 33.93
CA PRO A 84 -2.13 -2.43 34.81
C PRO A 84 -2.12 -2.79 36.30
N ASN A 85 -2.71 -3.92 36.70
CA ASN A 85 -2.73 -4.36 38.10
C ASN A 85 -1.35 -4.85 38.56
N HIS A 86 -0.47 -5.23 37.63
CA HIS A 86 0.88 -5.70 37.90
C HIS A 86 1.95 -4.60 37.81
N LEU A 87 1.60 -3.42 37.29
CA LEU A 87 2.52 -2.32 37.08
C LEU A 87 2.30 -1.22 38.13
N ILE A 88 3.35 -0.83 38.84
CA ILE A 88 3.33 0.34 39.73
C ILE A 88 4.10 1.54 39.16
N GLY A 89 4.74 1.35 38.02
CA GLY A 89 5.37 2.41 37.25
C GLY A 89 5.83 1.90 35.88
N ILE A 90 5.91 2.81 34.92
CA ILE A 90 6.38 2.55 33.56
C ILE A 90 7.26 3.70 33.11
N ASP A 91 8.23 3.43 32.24
CA ASP A 91 9.04 4.47 31.63
C ASP A 91 8.25 5.27 30.58
N ASN A 92 8.73 6.49 30.28
CA ASN A 92 8.04 7.43 29.39
C ASN A 92 8.21 7.16 27.90
N SER A 93 8.74 5.99 27.53
CA SER A 93 9.12 5.65 26.15
C SER A 93 7.93 5.51 25.22
N LEU A 94 6.84 4.91 25.68
CA LEU A 94 5.62 4.80 24.88
C LEU A 94 5.07 6.20 24.58
N TYR A 95 4.86 6.99 25.62
CA TYR A 95 4.35 8.35 25.49
C TYR A 95 5.24 9.25 24.59
N LYS A 96 6.57 9.14 24.69
CA LYS A 96 7.49 10.01 23.92
C LYS A 96 7.75 9.55 22.49
N PHE A 97 7.80 8.24 22.25
CA PHE A 97 8.34 7.69 20.99
C PHE A 97 7.39 6.72 20.29
N ARG A 98 6.28 6.33 20.92
CA ARG A 98 5.27 5.38 20.41
C ARG A 98 3.88 5.86 20.81
N GLU A 99 3.60 7.13 20.55
CA GLU A 99 2.40 7.80 21.06
C GLU A 99 1.11 7.09 20.58
N ASP A 100 1.11 6.55 19.36
CA ASP A 100 0.01 5.75 18.82
C ASP A 100 -0.25 4.47 19.64
N ILE A 101 0.80 3.77 20.07
CA ILE A 101 0.69 2.62 20.97
C ILE A 101 0.22 3.07 22.36
N TYR A 102 0.75 4.17 22.88
CA TYR A 102 0.36 4.70 24.19
C TYR A 102 -1.12 5.06 24.23
N ASP A 103 -1.61 5.75 23.20
CA ASP A 103 -3.01 6.18 23.08
C ASP A 103 -3.94 4.96 22.95
N ALA A 104 -3.60 3.98 22.10
CA ALA A 104 -4.36 2.74 21.97
C ALA A 104 -4.51 2.00 23.31
N PHE A 105 -3.45 1.91 24.12
CA PHE A 105 -3.52 1.30 25.45
C PHE A 105 -4.28 2.16 26.47
N CYS A 106 -4.14 3.49 26.42
CA CYS A 106 -4.91 4.37 27.29
C CYS A 106 -6.42 4.27 27.05
N ASP A 107 -6.82 4.09 25.79
CA ASP A 107 -8.23 4.04 25.38
C ASP A 107 -8.85 2.66 25.63
N GLN A 108 -8.09 1.58 25.42
CA GLN A 108 -8.63 0.22 25.43
C GLN A 108 -8.33 -0.57 26.71
N VAL A 109 -7.30 -0.19 27.49
CA VAL A 109 -6.87 -0.94 28.68
C VAL A 109 -7.16 -0.15 29.97
N PRO A 110 -8.19 -0.52 30.74
CA PRO A 110 -8.60 0.21 31.95
C PRO A 110 -7.46 0.34 32.97
N GLY A 111 -7.21 1.57 33.42
CA GLY A 111 -6.17 1.86 34.42
C GLY A 111 -4.77 2.11 33.85
N PHE A 112 -4.52 1.84 32.57
CA PHE A 112 -3.20 2.08 31.96
C PHE A 112 -2.77 3.55 32.02
N LYS A 113 -3.68 4.47 31.68
CA LYS A 113 -3.43 5.92 31.73
C LYS A 113 -3.05 6.45 33.13
N ALA A 114 -3.40 5.72 34.20
CA ALA A 114 -3.10 6.11 35.57
C ALA A 114 -1.71 5.67 36.05
N LEU A 115 -0.98 4.87 35.24
CA LEU A 115 0.34 4.37 35.62
C LEU A 115 1.36 5.51 35.79
N PRO A 116 2.04 5.58 36.94
CA PRO A 116 3.07 6.58 37.15
C PRO A 116 4.25 6.45 36.20
N GLN A 117 4.67 7.58 35.62
CA GLN A 117 5.86 7.65 34.77
C GLN A 117 7.13 7.78 35.62
N VAL A 118 8.19 6.99 35.35
CA VAL A 118 9.42 6.94 36.19
C VAL A 118 10.72 7.42 35.53
N GLY A 119 10.65 8.09 34.38
CA GLY A 119 11.84 8.50 33.59
C GLY A 119 11.99 7.68 32.30
N GLY A 120 13.10 7.82 31.56
CA GLY A 120 13.15 7.39 30.16
C GLY A 120 14.39 6.63 29.67
N ILE A 121 14.35 6.30 28.37
CA ILE A 121 15.37 5.61 27.52
C ILE A 121 16.80 6.19 27.64
N GLY A 122 16.96 7.42 28.13
CA GLY A 122 18.27 8.01 28.40
C GLY A 122 18.76 7.68 29.82
N SER A 123 19.57 8.57 30.38
CA SER A 123 20.02 8.50 31.77
C SER A 123 19.12 9.31 32.74
N ASP A 124 17.94 9.73 32.30
CA ASP A 124 16.99 10.58 33.04
C ASP A 124 16.00 9.80 33.93
N TRP A 125 16.44 8.68 34.48
CA TRP A 125 15.64 7.85 35.40
C TRP A 125 15.39 8.55 36.74
N ASP A 126 14.15 8.51 37.24
CA ASP A 126 13.83 8.92 38.61
C ASP A 126 14.00 7.73 39.56
N THR A 127 15.26 7.32 39.78
CA THR A 127 15.60 6.16 40.62
C THR A 127 15.05 6.29 42.04
N LYS A 128 15.00 7.52 42.59
CA LYS A 128 14.45 7.77 43.93
C LYS A 128 12.95 7.47 43.97
N LYS A 129 12.21 7.87 42.94
CA LYS A 129 10.79 7.53 42.81
C LYS A 129 10.59 6.02 42.66
N ILE A 130 11.39 5.34 41.84
CA ILE A 130 11.34 3.88 41.71
C ILE A 130 11.56 3.19 43.07
N ILE A 131 12.58 3.60 43.82
CA ILE A 131 12.85 3.06 45.17
C ILE A 131 11.66 3.32 46.12
N THR A 132 11.07 4.52 46.07
CA THR A 132 9.94 4.89 46.94
C THR A 132 8.68 4.07 46.64
N MET A 133 8.50 3.64 45.40
CA MET A 133 7.40 2.76 44.98
C MET A 133 7.54 1.33 45.51
N GLN A 134 8.74 0.93 45.93
CA GLN A 134 9.06 -0.42 46.43
C GLN A 134 8.58 -1.55 45.50
N PRO A 135 8.94 -1.54 44.20
CA PRO A 135 8.64 -2.65 43.30
C PRO A 135 9.36 -3.93 43.73
N GLU A 136 8.78 -5.06 43.38
CA GLU A 136 9.41 -6.37 43.57
C GLU A 136 10.53 -6.62 42.54
N ALA A 137 10.47 -5.95 41.38
CA ALA A 137 11.53 -5.96 40.38
C ALA A 137 11.44 -4.74 39.45
N PHE A 138 12.60 -4.31 38.93
CA PHE A 138 12.70 -3.47 37.74
C PHE A 138 13.03 -4.34 36.53
N ILE A 139 12.19 -4.36 35.51
CA ILE A 139 12.34 -5.25 34.35
C ILE A 139 12.59 -4.40 33.10
N THR A 140 13.67 -4.71 32.36
CA THR A 140 14.07 -3.95 31.17
C THR A 140 14.75 -4.85 30.13
N SER A 141 15.13 -4.28 28.98
CA SER A 141 15.85 -4.99 27.93
C SER A 141 17.36 -5.03 28.21
N ILE A 142 18.02 -6.13 27.88
CA ILE A 142 19.49 -6.24 27.93
C ILE A 142 20.17 -5.25 26.96
N HIS A 143 19.49 -4.85 25.88
CA HIS A 143 19.96 -3.76 25.01
C HIS A 143 20.09 -2.43 25.76
N HIS A 144 19.30 -2.23 26.82
CA HIS A 144 19.28 -1.00 27.60
C HIS A 144 20.23 -1.04 28.82
N LYS A 145 20.89 -2.18 29.06
CA LYS A 145 21.76 -2.39 30.23
C LYS A 145 22.85 -1.32 30.38
N SER A 146 23.52 -0.94 29.30
CA SER A 146 24.60 0.07 29.36
C SER A 146 24.09 1.43 29.85
N VAL A 147 22.86 1.81 29.46
CA VAL A 147 22.24 3.06 29.86
C VAL A 147 21.78 3.00 31.33
N VAL A 148 21.19 1.87 31.74
CA VAL A 148 20.82 1.60 33.14
C VAL A 148 22.05 1.71 34.05
N GLN A 149 23.17 1.14 33.64
CA GLN A 149 24.45 1.20 34.36
C GLN A 149 25.05 2.61 34.41
N GLN A 150 25.03 3.33 33.29
CA GLN A 150 25.50 4.73 33.25
C GLN A 150 24.72 5.63 34.22
N ALA A 151 23.43 5.35 34.42
CA ALA A 151 22.58 6.06 35.37
C ALA A 151 22.66 5.51 36.81
N ASN A 152 23.46 4.46 37.07
CA ASN A 152 23.55 3.73 38.35
C ASN A 152 22.21 3.19 38.87
N VAL A 153 21.22 2.98 37.99
CA VAL A 153 19.88 2.53 38.40
C VAL A 153 19.94 1.14 39.01
N ASP A 154 20.62 0.20 38.35
CA ASP A 154 20.79 -1.17 38.83
C ASP A 154 21.51 -1.24 40.19
N VAL A 155 22.59 -0.46 40.34
CA VAL A 155 23.38 -0.39 41.58
C VAL A 155 22.54 0.19 42.73
N ASP A 156 21.78 1.26 42.49
CA ASP A 156 20.99 1.92 43.53
C ASP A 156 19.76 1.10 43.94
N LEU A 157 19.12 0.40 42.99
CA LEU A 157 18.04 -0.54 43.28
C LEU A 157 18.54 -1.76 44.09
N ALA A 158 19.71 -2.29 43.73
CA ALA A 158 20.30 -3.43 44.46
C ALA A 158 20.61 -3.11 45.93
N LYS A 159 21.03 -1.87 46.26
CA LYS A 159 21.28 -1.43 47.65
C LYS A 159 20.06 -1.52 48.57
N VAL A 160 18.86 -1.45 47.99
CA VAL A 160 17.59 -1.56 48.72
C VAL A 160 16.87 -2.89 48.47
N GLY A 161 17.54 -3.85 47.83
CA GLY A 161 17.03 -5.19 47.61
C GLY A 161 16.06 -5.33 46.43
N ILE A 162 16.00 -4.37 45.51
CA ILE A 162 15.16 -4.44 44.31
C ILE A 162 16.02 -5.01 43.15
N PRO A 163 15.73 -6.21 42.63
CA PRO A 163 16.47 -6.78 41.51
C PRO A 163 16.16 -6.06 40.19
N THR A 164 17.17 -5.94 39.33
CA THR A 164 17.01 -5.54 37.93
C THR A 164 17.08 -6.78 37.04
N ILE A 165 15.99 -7.09 36.33
CA ILE A 165 15.86 -8.30 35.50
C ILE A 165 15.93 -7.91 34.02
N TYR A 166 16.80 -8.57 33.26
CA TYR A 166 16.96 -8.31 31.83
C TYR A 166 16.24 -9.35 30.97
N ILE A 167 15.51 -8.87 29.96
CA ILE A 167 14.97 -9.68 28.86
C ILE A 167 15.71 -9.38 27.55
N SER A 168 15.57 -10.25 26.55
CA SER A 168 16.25 -10.12 25.27
C SER A 168 15.38 -10.50 24.09
N TYR A 169 15.24 -9.54 23.18
CA TYR A 169 14.87 -9.70 21.77
C TYR A 169 16.06 -9.33 20.87
N VAL A 170 17.28 -9.44 21.40
CA VAL A 170 18.49 -8.93 20.74
C VAL A 170 18.91 -9.84 19.60
N ASP A 171 19.42 -9.23 18.54
CA ASP A 171 19.98 -9.88 17.35
C ASP A 171 19.01 -10.79 16.61
N GLU A 172 17.71 -10.66 16.87
CA GLU A 172 16.65 -11.53 16.34
C GLU A 172 16.87 -13.02 16.70
N ASP A 173 17.43 -13.28 17.89
CA ASP A 173 17.71 -14.63 18.40
C ASP A 173 16.45 -15.27 19.00
N ILE A 174 15.90 -16.24 18.28
CA ILE A 174 14.66 -16.94 18.63
C ILE A 174 14.75 -17.61 20.01
N ASP A 175 15.90 -18.20 20.36
CA ASP A 175 16.03 -18.93 21.63
C ASP A 175 16.06 -17.97 22.81
N LYS A 176 16.74 -16.82 22.68
CA LYS A 176 16.73 -15.76 23.70
C LYS A 176 15.36 -15.12 23.84
N ALA A 177 14.65 -14.88 22.74
CA ALA A 177 13.28 -14.38 22.76
C ALA A 177 12.35 -15.37 23.50
N LYS A 178 12.41 -16.66 23.17
CA LYS A 178 11.64 -17.71 23.87
C LYS A 178 11.95 -17.78 25.36
N GLN A 179 13.24 -17.74 25.73
CA GLN A 179 13.66 -17.73 27.13
C GLN A 179 13.06 -16.52 27.87
N SER A 180 13.14 -15.34 27.25
CA SER A 180 12.60 -14.09 27.81
C SER A 180 11.09 -14.15 28.03
N ILE A 181 10.33 -14.59 27.02
CA ILE A 181 8.87 -14.76 27.12
C ILE A 181 8.52 -15.75 28.24
N ASN A 182 9.20 -16.90 28.30
CA ASN A 182 8.95 -17.92 29.31
C ASN A 182 9.33 -17.46 30.72
N ASN A 183 10.43 -16.72 30.87
CA ASN A 183 10.83 -16.13 32.14
C ASN A 183 9.78 -15.15 32.66
N LEU A 184 9.26 -14.27 31.80
CA LEU A 184 8.14 -13.39 32.17
C LEU A 184 6.91 -14.21 32.55
N GLY A 185 6.58 -15.27 31.81
CA GLY A 185 5.51 -16.21 32.18
C GLY A 185 5.65 -16.75 33.60
N LYS A 186 6.84 -17.26 33.96
CA LYS A 186 7.13 -17.76 35.31
C LYS A 186 7.02 -16.67 36.38
N LEU A 187 7.61 -15.50 36.12
CA LEU A 187 7.59 -14.38 37.07
C LEU A 187 6.16 -13.95 37.43
N PHE A 188 5.19 -14.10 36.52
CA PHE A 188 3.81 -13.69 36.75
C PHE A 188 2.82 -14.86 36.91
N GLY A 189 3.30 -16.12 36.99
CA GLY A 189 2.44 -17.31 37.14
C GLY A 189 1.51 -17.54 35.94
N LYS A 190 1.99 -17.25 34.72
CA LYS A 190 1.28 -17.37 33.44
C LYS A 190 2.03 -18.25 32.44
N GLU A 191 2.71 -19.29 32.92
CA GLU A 191 3.61 -20.15 32.15
C GLU A 191 2.97 -20.75 30.90
N SER A 192 1.74 -21.28 31.02
CA SER A 192 1.04 -21.88 29.88
C SER A 192 0.74 -20.86 28.78
N ARG A 193 0.36 -19.63 29.15
CA ARG A 193 0.10 -18.54 28.21
C ARG A 193 1.39 -18.04 27.58
N ALA A 194 2.44 -17.85 28.37
CA ALA A 194 3.76 -17.47 27.87
C ALA A 194 4.35 -18.51 26.92
N SER A 195 4.24 -19.81 27.23
CA SER A 195 4.68 -20.88 26.34
C SER A 195 3.92 -20.83 25.01
N SER A 196 2.60 -20.61 25.04
CA SER A 196 1.80 -20.49 23.81
C SER A 196 2.22 -19.31 22.94
N ILE A 197 2.59 -18.18 23.56
CA ILE A 197 3.11 -16.99 22.85
C ILE A 197 4.50 -17.28 22.27
N ALA A 198 5.40 -17.87 23.07
CA ALA A 198 6.75 -18.22 22.65
C ALA A 198 6.75 -19.22 21.49
N ASP A 199 5.88 -20.22 21.53
CA ASP A 199 5.73 -21.21 20.47
C ASP A 199 5.13 -20.59 19.19
N TYR A 200 4.13 -19.71 19.34
CA TYR A 200 3.57 -18.98 18.21
C TYR A 200 4.64 -18.14 17.51
N TYR A 201 5.32 -17.26 18.25
CA TYR A 201 6.42 -16.43 17.77
C TYR A 201 7.51 -17.26 17.07
N ALA A 202 8.03 -18.27 17.77
CA ALA A 202 9.14 -19.07 17.27
C ALA A 202 8.75 -19.84 16.00
N SER A 203 7.53 -20.36 15.92
CA SER A 203 7.05 -21.07 14.73
C SER A 203 6.99 -20.14 13.51
N LYS A 204 6.55 -18.89 13.69
CA LYS A 204 6.40 -17.89 12.63
C LYS A 204 7.76 -17.44 12.09
N VAL A 205 8.64 -17.00 12.98
CA VAL A 205 10.00 -16.58 12.60
C VAL A 205 10.78 -17.75 11.97
N SER A 206 10.72 -18.94 12.56
CA SER A 206 11.44 -20.12 12.03
C SER A 206 10.92 -20.54 10.66
N ALA A 207 9.61 -20.41 10.38
CA ALA A 207 9.05 -20.73 9.09
C ALA A 207 9.62 -19.86 7.97
N VAL A 208 9.77 -18.55 8.24
CA VAL A 208 10.36 -17.59 7.29
C VAL A 208 11.86 -17.88 7.11
N THR A 209 12.63 -17.91 8.19
CA THR A 209 14.09 -18.04 8.12
C THR A 209 14.53 -19.37 7.51
N SER A 210 13.89 -20.47 7.90
CA SER A 210 14.18 -21.80 7.32
C SER A 210 13.83 -21.86 5.83
N LYS A 211 12.75 -21.20 5.40
CA LYS A 211 12.35 -21.14 4.00
C LYS A 211 13.36 -20.34 3.18
N VAL A 212 13.77 -19.18 3.66
CA VAL A 212 14.79 -18.33 3.03
C VAL A 212 16.12 -19.08 2.90
N ASP A 213 16.60 -19.71 3.97
CA ASP A 213 17.85 -20.49 3.97
C ASP A 213 17.80 -21.65 2.97
N SER A 214 16.67 -22.35 2.89
CA SER A 214 16.45 -23.42 1.91
C SER A 214 16.48 -22.90 0.46
N LEU A 215 15.89 -21.74 0.19
CA LEU A 215 15.88 -21.15 -1.16
C LEU A 215 17.26 -20.60 -1.55
N LEU A 216 17.98 -19.98 -0.63
CA LEU A 216 19.36 -19.49 -0.85
C LEU A 216 20.32 -20.66 -1.10
N SER A 217 20.26 -21.72 -0.29
CA SER A 217 21.14 -22.90 -0.45
C SER A 217 20.92 -23.67 -1.75
N THR A 218 19.70 -23.60 -2.31
CA THR A 218 19.37 -24.22 -3.61
C THR A 218 19.58 -23.27 -4.80
N GLY A 219 19.97 -22.01 -4.56
CA GLY A 219 20.14 -21.00 -5.61
C GLY A 219 18.83 -20.58 -6.29
N LYS A 220 17.68 -20.86 -5.68
CA LYS A 220 16.36 -20.45 -6.20
C LYS A 220 16.07 -18.97 -6.02
N ILE A 221 16.72 -18.35 -5.04
CA ILE A 221 16.76 -16.90 -4.84
C ILE A 221 18.21 -16.47 -4.61
N THR A 222 18.50 -15.21 -4.93
CA THR A 222 19.71 -14.51 -4.48
C THR A 222 19.29 -13.39 -3.53
N ARG A 223 20.23 -12.91 -2.72
CA ARG A 223 19.91 -11.81 -1.81
C ARG A 223 19.62 -10.53 -2.59
N LYS A 224 18.43 -9.97 -2.39
CA LYS A 224 17.98 -8.73 -3.05
C LYS A 224 18.61 -7.52 -2.36
N SER A 225 19.19 -6.59 -3.11
CA SER A 225 19.73 -5.35 -2.55
C SER A 225 18.59 -4.41 -2.09
N VAL A 226 18.63 -3.95 -0.85
CA VAL A 226 17.54 -3.17 -0.24
C VAL A 226 18.03 -1.85 0.35
N TYR A 227 17.36 -0.75 0.03
CA TYR A 227 17.49 0.49 0.80
C TYR A 227 16.44 0.54 1.91
N ILE A 228 16.91 0.56 3.16
CA ILE A 228 16.05 0.57 4.34
C ILE A 228 16.12 1.96 4.95
N GLU A 229 15.00 2.68 5.04
CA GLU A 229 14.97 4.05 5.54
C GLU A 229 13.80 4.27 6.50
N PRO A 230 14.05 4.54 7.79
CA PRO A 230 13.03 5.15 8.62
C PRO A 230 12.79 6.59 8.18
N LEU A 231 11.54 6.94 7.86
CA LEU A 231 11.14 8.31 7.48
C LEU A 231 10.98 9.22 8.70
N GLN A 232 11.96 9.15 9.61
CA GLN A 232 12.02 9.88 10.89
C GLN A 232 12.21 11.40 10.74
N TYR A 233 12.49 11.88 9.53
CA TYR A 233 12.57 13.31 9.18
C TYR A 233 11.56 13.70 8.09
N GLY A 234 10.50 12.91 7.93
CA GLY A 234 9.50 13.09 6.88
C GLY A 234 10.02 12.72 5.49
N TRP A 235 9.21 12.97 4.45
CA TRP A 235 9.60 12.73 3.06
C TRP A 235 10.78 13.62 2.62
N GLN A 236 11.02 14.75 3.29
CA GLN A 236 11.96 15.79 2.85
C GLN A 236 13.44 15.42 2.98
N LYS A 237 13.81 14.56 3.95
CA LYS A 237 15.22 14.28 4.26
C LYS A 237 15.45 12.81 4.55
N ASN A 238 16.55 12.29 4.03
CA ASN A 238 16.97 10.91 4.26
C ASN A 238 17.13 10.60 5.76
N GLY A 239 16.48 9.52 6.17
CA GLY A 239 16.58 8.94 7.50
C GLY A 239 17.91 8.25 7.80
N THR A 240 17.98 7.60 8.97
CA THR A 240 19.13 6.80 9.37
C THR A 240 18.94 5.36 8.88
N SER A 241 19.59 5.02 7.77
CA SER A 241 19.53 3.69 7.15
C SER A 241 20.13 2.61 8.05
N ARG A 242 19.68 1.37 7.85
CA ARG A 242 19.95 0.21 8.70
C ARG A 242 20.88 -0.79 8.02
N GLY A 243 22.04 -1.07 8.61
CA GLY A 243 22.93 -2.15 8.20
C GLY A 243 22.40 -3.53 8.56
N ASN A 244 22.94 -4.59 7.95
CA ASN A 244 22.50 -5.98 8.14
C ASN A 244 22.65 -6.52 9.57
N ASP A 245 23.36 -5.80 10.45
CA ASP A 245 23.61 -6.14 11.85
C ASP A 245 22.84 -5.24 12.84
N THR A 246 21.88 -4.47 12.34
CA THR A 246 21.04 -3.57 13.16
C THR A 246 19.57 -3.96 13.04
N GLU A 247 18.85 -4.05 14.16
CA GLU A 247 17.38 -4.14 14.27
C GLU A 247 16.64 -4.58 12.97
N GLN A 248 15.98 -3.65 12.27
CA GLN A 248 15.22 -3.95 11.05
C GLN A 248 16.10 -4.40 9.88
N GLY A 249 17.35 -3.95 9.81
CA GLY A 249 18.32 -4.42 8.83
C GLY A 249 18.70 -5.89 9.03
N LYS A 250 18.73 -6.37 10.28
CA LYS A 250 18.91 -7.79 10.61
C LYS A 250 17.70 -8.61 10.17
N ILE A 251 16.48 -8.13 10.42
CA ILE A 251 15.24 -8.76 9.93
C ILE A 251 15.28 -8.87 8.39
N VAL A 252 15.58 -7.77 7.69
CA VAL A 252 15.69 -7.76 6.22
C VAL A 252 16.75 -8.75 5.74
N TYR A 253 17.90 -8.83 6.41
CA TYR A 253 18.93 -9.81 6.08
C TYR A 253 18.44 -11.25 6.28
N LEU A 254 17.77 -11.55 7.40
CA LEU A 254 17.22 -12.89 7.65
C LEU A 254 16.08 -13.25 6.67
N CYS A 255 15.39 -12.25 6.13
CA CYS A 255 14.35 -12.43 5.10
C CYS A 255 14.88 -12.61 3.67
N GLY A 256 16.21 -12.60 3.50
CA GLY A 256 16.86 -12.77 2.19
C GLY A 256 17.21 -11.46 1.49
N GLY A 257 17.01 -10.31 2.14
CA GLY A 257 17.55 -9.04 1.66
C GLY A 257 19.04 -8.88 1.94
N ASN A 258 19.62 -7.82 1.40
CA ASN A 258 20.94 -7.32 1.72
C ASN A 258 20.91 -5.79 1.70
N SER A 259 21.04 -5.16 2.87
CA SER A 259 21.03 -3.71 2.97
C SER A 259 22.16 -3.09 2.16
N ILE A 260 21.86 -1.99 1.47
CA ILE A 260 22.88 -1.16 0.83
C ILE A 260 23.63 -0.27 1.84
N SER A 261 23.15 -0.15 3.07
CA SER A 261 23.86 0.56 4.15
C SER A 261 25.06 -0.27 4.62
N PRO A 262 26.19 0.37 5.00
CA PRO A 262 27.18 -0.29 5.84
C PRO A 262 26.55 -0.83 7.13
N ASN A 263 27.26 -1.75 7.78
CA ASN A 263 26.93 -2.19 9.13
C ASN A 263 26.77 -0.99 10.09
N GLY A 264 25.88 -1.13 11.06
CA GLY A 264 25.45 -0.04 11.92
C GLY A 264 24.38 0.86 11.28
N ASN A 265 24.12 1.98 11.95
CA ASN A 265 23.11 2.96 11.59
C ASN A 265 23.77 4.15 10.87
N ASN A 266 23.43 4.37 9.60
CA ASN A 266 24.13 5.32 8.73
C ASN A 266 23.15 6.18 7.92
N THR A 267 23.35 7.50 7.86
CA THR A 267 22.65 8.34 6.87
C THR A 267 23.37 8.23 5.53
N LEU A 268 22.64 7.78 4.50
CA LEU A 268 23.14 7.74 3.13
C LEU A 268 22.70 9.00 2.39
N ASP A 269 23.59 9.59 1.60
CA ASP A 269 23.24 10.69 0.69
C ASP A 269 22.60 10.17 -0.61
N ASP A 270 21.89 11.05 -1.32
CA ASP A 270 21.14 10.69 -2.53
C ASP A 270 22.05 10.17 -3.64
N ILE A 271 23.25 10.72 -3.81
CA ILE A 271 24.20 10.27 -4.84
C ILE A 271 24.61 8.82 -4.55
N THR A 272 24.88 8.48 -3.29
CA THR A 272 25.19 7.11 -2.87
C THR A 272 24.02 6.17 -3.13
N ILE A 273 22.78 6.57 -2.83
CA ILE A 273 21.59 5.73 -3.03
C ILE A 273 21.37 5.50 -4.53
N LEU A 274 21.39 6.56 -5.34
CA LEU A 274 21.24 6.52 -6.79
C LEU A 274 22.34 5.70 -7.47
N ALA A 275 23.59 5.81 -7.00
CA ALA A 275 24.71 5.05 -7.55
C ALA A 275 24.64 3.56 -7.21
N LYS A 276 24.06 3.20 -6.06
CA LYS A 276 23.86 1.80 -5.66
C LYS A 276 22.64 1.16 -6.31
N ASP A 277 21.64 1.97 -6.70
CA ASP A 277 20.43 1.56 -7.41
C ASP A 277 19.81 0.26 -6.84
N PRO A 278 19.31 0.31 -5.59
CA PRO A 278 18.79 -0.88 -4.91
C PRO A 278 17.64 -1.52 -5.70
N GLU A 279 17.57 -2.85 -5.64
CA GLU A 279 16.48 -3.62 -6.25
C GLU A 279 15.14 -3.41 -5.54
N ALA A 280 15.15 -3.07 -4.24
CA ALA A 280 13.96 -2.75 -3.48
C ALA A 280 14.20 -1.62 -2.46
N ILE A 281 13.13 -0.91 -2.10
CA ILE A 281 13.12 0.12 -1.06
C ILE A 281 12.14 -0.31 0.05
N LEU A 282 12.58 -0.21 1.29
CA LEU A 282 11.76 -0.46 2.48
C LEU A 282 11.74 0.78 3.37
N PHE A 283 10.65 1.54 3.34
CA PHE A 283 10.44 2.64 4.27
C PHE A 283 9.88 2.16 5.62
N LEU A 284 10.39 2.71 6.72
CA LEU A 284 9.91 2.39 8.05
C LEU A 284 9.07 3.57 8.59
N GLY A 285 7.81 3.29 8.85
CA GLY A 285 6.82 4.27 9.31
C GLY A 285 6.44 4.11 10.78
N THR A 286 6.16 5.21 11.45
CA THR A 286 5.52 5.25 12.78
C THR A 286 5.07 6.69 13.04
N LYS A 287 4.40 6.95 14.17
CA LYS A 287 4.03 8.31 14.58
C LYS A 287 5.27 9.08 15.05
N TRP A 288 6.07 9.55 14.10
CA TRP A 288 7.27 10.38 14.35
C TRP A 288 6.90 11.82 14.73
N ALA A 289 5.86 12.36 14.10
CA ALA A 289 5.25 13.66 14.41
C ALA A 289 3.79 13.67 13.90
N SER A 290 2.99 14.64 14.35
CA SER A 290 1.54 14.70 14.06
C SER A 290 1.17 15.35 12.73
N ASN A 291 2.13 15.76 11.89
CA ASN A 291 1.86 16.42 10.62
C ASN A 291 1.87 15.45 9.42
N ASP A 292 1.47 15.96 8.27
CA ASP A 292 1.25 15.19 7.05
C ASP A 292 2.54 14.79 6.31
N ASP A 293 3.71 15.21 6.77
CA ASP A 293 4.98 14.90 6.10
C ASP A 293 5.55 13.53 6.49
N PHE A 294 5.05 12.92 7.57
CA PHE A 294 5.60 11.69 8.13
C PHE A 294 4.79 10.47 7.72
N LEU A 295 5.51 9.39 7.41
CA LEU A 295 4.88 8.10 7.14
C LEU A 295 4.40 7.49 8.47
N LYS A 296 3.10 7.59 8.70
CA LYS A 296 2.42 6.97 9.84
C LYS A 296 2.07 5.53 9.48
N LEU A 297 2.62 4.60 10.26
CA LEU A 297 2.22 3.19 10.29
C LEU A 297 2.05 2.78 11.76
N GLY A 298 1.24 1.77 12.03
CA GLY A 298 0.74 1.44 13.36
C GLY A 298 -0.74 1.81 13.51
N PHE A 299 -1.18 2.09 14.73
CA PHE A 299 -2.60 2.28 15.07
C PHE A 299 -3.26 3.48 14.36
N GLU A 300 -2.48 4.51 14.02
CA GLU A 300 -2.97 5.72 13.35
C GLU A 300 -2.69 5.75 11.84
N GLY A 301 -2.09 4.70 11.26
CA GLY A 301 -1.75 4.68 9.83
C GLY A 301 -2.97 4.48 8.93
N THR A 302 -2.96 5.13 7.74
CA THR A 302 -3.95 4.93 6.67
C THR A 302 -3.28 4.78 5.31
N GLU A 303 -3.89 4.02 4.39
CA GLU A 303 -3.35 3.79 3.04
C GLU A 303 -3.21 5.11 2.27
N SER A 304 -4.19 6.01 2.39
CA SER A 304 -4.17 7.31 1.73
C SER A 304 -2.99 8.19 2.18
N GLU A 305 -2.66 8.20 3.48
CA GLU A 305 -1.51 8.94 3.98
C GLU A 305 -0.20 8.28 3.57
N ALA A 306 -0.11 6.94 3.66
CA ALA A 306 1.06 6.20 3.23
C ALA A 306 1.38 6.44 1.75
N LYS A 307 0.37 6.33 0.89
CA LYS A 307 0.48 6.63 -0.55
C LYS A 307 1.02 8.03 -0.79
N ARG A 308 0.41 9.03 -0.16
CA ARG A 308 0.77 10.45 -0.35
C ARG A 308 2.21 10.74 0.10
N VAL A 309 2.61 10.26 1.28
CA VAL A 309 3.95 10.52 1.83
C VAL A 309 5.02 9.82 1.01
N ILE A 310 4.80 8.55 0.65
CA ILE A 310 5.76 7.79 -0.17
C ILE A 310 5.85 8.39 -1.57
N GLN A 311 4.75 8.79 -2.19
CA GLN A 311 4.77 9.51 -3.48
C GLN A 311 5.58 10.81 -3.37
N SER A 312 5.44 11.55 -2.26
CA SER A 312 6.18 12.80 -2.04
C SER A 312 7.71 12.59 -1.99
N VAL A 313 8.17 11.41 -1.57
CA VAL A 313 9.61 11.05 -1.64
C VAL A 313 10.06 11.04 -3.10
N PHE A 314 9.34 10.35 -3.98
CA PHE A 314 9.72 10.20 -5.38
C PHE A 314 9.52 11.48 -6.20
N ASP A 315 8.51 12.27 -5.87
CA ASP A 315 8.22 13.54 -6.56
C ASP A 315 9.26 14.63 -6.24
N ASN A 316 9.84 14.59 -5.04
CA ASN A 316 10.65 15.72 -4.54
C ASN A 316 12.14 15.39 -4.32
N ARG A 317 12.52 14.11 -4.13
CA ARG A 317 13.95 13.74 -4.02
C ARG A 317 14.52 13.53 -5.41
N SER A 318 15.39 14.44 -5.84
CA SER A 318 15.92 14.47 -7.21
C SER A 318 16.54 13.14 -7.62
N GLY A 319 16.03 12.56 -8.71
CA GLY A 319 16.51 11.31 -9.30
C GLY A 319 15.90 10.04 -8.71
N TYR A 320 15.10 10.10 -7.63
CA TYR A 320 14.47 8.91 -7.05
C TYR A 320 13.44 8.27 -8.00
N ASP A 321 12.82 9.07 -8.86
CA ASP A 321 11.98 8.62 -9.99
C ASP A 321 12.75 7.74 -10.99
N GLN A 322 14.09 7.81 -10.98
CA GLN A 322 14.94 7.01 -11.85
C GLN A 322 15.36 5.66 -11.27
N LEU A 323 15.19 5.43 -9.96
CA LEU A 323 15.54 4.18 -9.29
C LEU A 323 14.78 3.01 -9.87
N GLN A 324 15.46 1.87 -10.06
CA GLN A 324 14.80 0.67 -10.59
C GLN A 324 13.74 0.15 -9.64
N ALA A 325 13.97 0.22 -8.32
CA ALA A 325 12.96 -0.16 -7.33
C ALA A 325 11.62 0.58 -7.54
N TYR A 326 11.66 1.91 -7.76
CA TYR A 326 10.45 2.69 -8.04
C TYR A 326 9.81 2.29 -9.37
N LYS A 327 10.61 2.19 -10.43
CA LYS A 327 10.14 1.80 -11.76
C LYS A 327 9.55 0.38 -11.80
N ASN A 328 9.99 -0.52 -10.94
CA ASN A 328 9.54 -1.91 -10.92
C ASN A 328 8.45 -2.17 -9.86
N GLY A 329 8.00 -1.14 -9.12
CA GLY A 329 7.01 -1.32 -8.05
C GLY A 329 7.56 -2.03 -6.81
N GLU A 330 8.88 -2.05 -6.62
CA GLU A 330 9.56 -2.72 -5.51
C GLU A 330 9.77 -1.75 -4.33
N VAL A 331 8.67 -1.08 -3.95
CA VAL A 331 8.64 -0.08 -2.87
C VAL A 331 7.65 -0.54 -1.80
N TYR A 332 8.20 -0.82 -0.62
CA TYR A 332 7.47 -1.41 0.50
C TYR A 332 7.56 -0.53 1.72
N SER A 333 6.65 -0.71 2.67
CA SER A 333 6.69 -0.03 3.95
C SER A 333 6.18 -0.91 5.08
N VAL A 334 6.85 -0.85 6.23
CA VAL A 334 6.50 -1.62 7.43
C VAL A 334 6.62 -0.75 8.67
N GLY A 335 5.75 -1.00 9.65
CA GLY A 335 5.78 -0.32 10.95
C GLY A 335 7.16 -0.44 11.60
N PHE A 336 7.77 0.68 11.94
CA PHE A 336 9.07 0.75 12.63
C PHE A 336 9.06 -0.03 13.96
N THR A 337 7.89 -0.13 14.58
CA THR A 337 7.61 -0.80 15.86
C THR A 337 7.49 -2.32 15.75
N LEU A 338 7.43 -2.88 14.54
CA LEU A 338 7.48 -4.32 14.27
C LEU A 338 8.94 -4.81 14.23
N SER A 339 9.70 -4.49 15.27
CA SER A 339 11.07 -4.99 15.45
C SER A 339 11.40 -5.09 16.93
N ARG A 340 12.16 -6.13 17.30
CA ARG A 340 12.63 -6.37 18.67
C ARG A 340 11.50 -6.56 19.68
N ASP A 341 10.32 -6.95 19.25
CA ASP A 341 9.14 -7.09 20.11
C ASP A 341 8.38 -8.35 19.70
N VAL A 342 7.58 -8.92 20.60
CA VAL A 342 6.92 -10.23 20.41
C VAL A 342 6.05 -10.37 19.14
N TRP A 343 5.73 -9.27 18.48
CA TRP A 343 4.97 -9.22 17.22
C TRP A 343 5.82 -9.01 15.96
N ASP A 344 7.16 -8.93 16.07
CA ASP A 344 8.03 -8.67 14.91
C ASP A 344 8.07 -9.83 13.91
N PHE A 345 7.57 -11.02 14.28
CA PHE A 345 7.34 -12.14 13.36
C PHE A 345 6.56 -11.71 12.12
N ALA A 346 5.65 -10.73 12.26
CA ALA A 346 4.86 -10.24 11.15
C ALA A 346 5.70 -9.39 10.16
N ALA A 347 6.75 -8.71 10.64
CA ALA A 347 7.73 -8.06 9.76
C ALA A 347 8.57 -9.10 9.00
N PHE A 348 8.93 -10.23 9.63
CA PHE A 348 9.60 -11.34 8.92
C PHE A 348 8.74 -11.86 7.77
N GLU A 349 7.47 -12.17 8.05
CA GLU A 349 6.53 -12.69 7.07
C GLU A 349 6.28 -11.68 5.93
N TYR A 350 6.07 -10.40 6.27
CA TYR A 350 5.85 -9.34 5.30
C TYR A 350 7.08 -9.10 4.41
N VAL A 351 8.24 -8.82 5.01
CA VAL A 351 9.46 -8.47 4.26
C VAL A 351 9.86 -9.61 3.33
N SER A 352 9.82 -10.85 3.80
CA SER A 352 10.19 -12.00 2.96
C SER A 352 9.20 -12.23 1.81
N SER A 353 7.89 -12.10 2.07
CA SER A 353 6.86 -12.20 1.03
C SER A 353 6.94 -11.06 0.01
N SER A 354 7.30 -9.85 0.44
CA SER A 354 7.45 -8.69 -0.44
C SER A 354 8.69 -8.78 -1.32
N LEU A 355 9.83 -9.23 -0.79
CA LEU A 355 11.07 -9.34 -1.58
C LEU A 355 11.01 -10.49 -2.61
N PHE A 356 10.27 -11.57 -2.31
CA PHE A 356 10.23 -12.81 -3.11
C PHE A 356 8.80 -13.35 -3.30
N PRO A 357 7.86 -12.59 -3.87
CA PRO A 357 6.43 -12.93 -3.90
C PRO A 357 6.10 -14.20 -4.70
N GLU A 358 6.96 -14.61 -5.64
CA GLU A 358 6.77 -15.84 -6.41
C GLU A 358 7.20 -17.10 -5.63
N GLN A 359 8.14 -16.98 -4.69
CA GLN A 359 8.75 -18.11 -3.98
C GLN A 359 8.27 -18.24 -2.53
N ILE A 360 7.86 -17.11 -1.93
CA ILE A 360 7.51 -16.97 -0.53
C ILE A 360 6.18 -16.22 -0.43
N SER A 361 5.23 -16.82 0.29
CA SER A 361 3.93 -16.21 0.54
C SER A 361 3.47 -16.60 1.94
N PHE A 362 3.32 -15.58 2.79
CA PHE A 362 2.76 -15.66 4.13
C PHE A 362 1.58 -14.69 4.26
N ASP A 363 0.62 -15.03 5.12
CA ASP A 363 -0.55 -14.17 5.41
C ASP A 363 -0.26 -13.29 6.64
N TYR A 364 0.77 -12.44 6.50
CA TYR A 364 1.35 -11.63 7.58
C TYR A 364 0.31 -10.75 8.30
N GLU A 365 -0.66 -10.19 7.58
CA GLU A 365 -1.67 -9.31 8.15
C GLU A 365 -2.68 -10.12 8.97
N LYS A 366 -3.13 -11.26 8.45
CA LYS A 366 -4.00 -12.16 9.20
C LYS A 366 -3.30 -12.69 10.44
N ASP A 367 -2.03 -13.08 10.33
CA ASP A 367 -1.28 -13.62 11.45
C ASP A 367 -1.01 -12.57 12.54
N LEU A 368 -0.81 -11.31 12.16
CA LEU A 368 -0.77 -10.19 13.12
C LEU A 368 -2.14 -9.93 13.75
N LYS A 369 -3.23 -9.91 12.98
CA LYS A 369 -4.61 -9.79 13.49
C LYS A 369 -4.96 -10.91 14.48
N ASP A 370 -4.58 -12.14 14.16
CA ASP A 370 -4.77 -13.30 15.03
C ASP A 370 -3.95 -13.17 16.32
N PHE A 371 -2.72 -12.67 16.24
CA PHE A 371 -1.89 -12.41 17.43
C PHE A 371 -2.56 -11.38 18.35
N PHE A 372 -3.02 -10.26 17.80
CA PHE A 372 -3.75 -9.24 18.57
C PHE A 372 -5.02 -9.82 19.21
N THR A 373 -5.82 -10.53 18.42
CA THR A 373 -7.08 -11.13 18.89
C THR A 373 -6.88 -12.16 20.01
N ARG A 374 -5.80 -12.95 19.94
CA ARG A 374 -5.56 -14.04 20.89
C ARG A 374 -4.82 -13.59 22.15
N PHE A 375 -3.91 -12.62 22.01
CA PHE A 375 -2.94 -12.33 23.05
C PHE A 375 -2.98 -10.90 23.57
N MET A 376 -3.28 -9.90 22.72
CA MET A 376 -3.17 -8.50 23.12
C MET A 376 -4.45 -7.98 23.81
N PRO A 377 -4.33 -7.06 24.78
CA PRO A 377 -5.47 -6.39 25.41
C PRO A 377 -6.01 -5.21 24.57
N VAL A 378 -5.47 -5.02 23.36
CA VAL A 378 -5.88 -3.99 22.41
C VAL A 378 -6.25 -4.65 21.09
N ARG A 379 -7.21 -4.07 20.37
CA ARG A 379 -7.64 -4.56 19.06
C ARG A 379 -6.63 -4.21 17.99
N TYR A 380 -6.55 -5.05 16.96
CA TYR A 380 -5.82 -4.71 15.75
C TYR A 380 -6.53 -3.58 15.01
N GLU A 381 -5.86 -2.45 14.83
CA GLU A 381 -6.35 -1.26 14.12
C GLU A 381 -5.20 -0.59 13.36
N GLY A 382 -5.55 0.33 12.45
CA GLY A 382 -4.59 1.11 11.66
C GLY A 382 -3.95 0.33 10.51
N LEU A 383 -2.77 0.80 10.08
CA LEU A 383 -2.03 0.27 8.92
C LEU A 383 -0.60 -0.08 9.33
N TRP A 384 -0.24 -1.36 9.26
CA TRP A 384 1.06 -1.87 9.73
C TRP A 384 2.04 -2.18 8.60
N PHE A 385 1.51 -2.41 7.40
CA PHE A 385 2.23 -2.77 6.19
C PHE A 385 1.64 -2.00 5.02
N TYR A 386 2.45 -1.61 4.05
CA TYR A 386 1.96 -0.91 2.87
C TYR A 386 2.83 -1.22 1.65
N ASP A 387 2.22 -1.75 0.60
CA ASP A 387 2.87 -2.09 -0.67
C ASP A 387 2.56 -0.98 -1.69
N PHE A 388 3.48 -0.01 -1.79
CA PHE A 388 3.29 1.13 -2.68
C PHE A 388 3.25 0.70 -4.15
N GLY A 389 3.98 -0.36 -4.51
CA GLY A 389 3.93 -0.96 -5.85
C GLY A 389 2.53 -1.44 -6.21
N LYS A 390 1.92 -2.25 -5.35
CA LYS A 390 0.54 -2.73 -5.59
C LYS A 390 -0.49 -1.59 -5.64
N ASP A 391 -0.36 -0.58 -4.79
CA ASP A 391 -1.28 0.57 -4.79
C ASP A 391 -1.05 1.55 -5.93
N SER A 392 0.08 1.41 -6.63
CA SER A 392 0.33 2.07 -7.91
C SER A 392 -0.26 1.29 -9.09
N SER A 393 -0.67 0.03 -8.90
CA SER A 393 -1.30 -0.75 -9.97
C SER A 393 -2.58 -0.10 -10.48
N VAL A 394 -2.76 -0.17 -11.80
CA VAL A 394 -3.84 0.47 -12.51
C VAL A 394 -4.70 -0.58 -13.18
N THR A 395 -5.97 -0.65 -12.78
CA THR A 395 -7.00 -1.41 -13.48
C THR A 395 -7.96 -0.47 -14.21
N ILE A 396 -8.11 -0.67 -15.52
CA ILE A 396 -9.12 0.01 -16.34
C ILE A 396 -9.93 -0.99 -17.15
N THR A 397 -11.15 -0.60 -17.52
CA THR A 397 -11.91 -1.27 -18.60
C THR A 397 -12.10 -0.25 -19.71
N ASP A 398 -11.57 -0.53 -20.89
CA ASP A 398 -11.55 0.39 -22.02
C ASP A 398 -12.94 0.54 -22.69
N ALA A 399 -13.02 1.40 -23.70
CA ALA A 399 -14.29 1.66 -24.41
C ALA A 399 -14.80 0.47 -25.23
N ASP A 400 -13.98 -0.57 -25.43
CA ASP A 400 -14.38 -1.84 -26.06
C ASP A 400 -14.84 -2.89 -25.03
N GLY A 401 -14.83 -2.53 -23.73
CA GLY A 401 -15.19 -3.42 -22.64
C GLY A 401 -14.07 -4.38 -22.22
N LYS A 402 -12.83 -4.17 -22.65
CA LYS A 402 -11.69 -5.01 -22.26
C LYS A 402 -10.99 -4.44 -21.02
N THR A 403 -10.74 -5.31 -20.05
CA THR A 403 -10.04 -4.95 -18.80
C THR A 403 -8.54 -5.14 -18.94
N TYR A 404 -7.76 -4.18 -18.43
CA TYR A 404 -6.31 -4.21 -18.38
C TYR A 404 -5.86 -3.97 -16.94
N ASN A 405 -4.82 -4.67 -16.53
CA ASN A 405 -4.12 -4.46 -15.27
C ASN A 405 -2.68 -4.11 -15.60
N PHE A 406 -2.22 -2.97 -15.09
CA PHE A 406 -0.84 -2.53 -15.15
C PHE A 406 -0.31 -2.48 -13.72
N ASP A 407 0.93 -2.91 -13.50
CA ASP A 407 1.49 -2.95 -12.14
C ASP A 407 1.80 -1.54 -11.60
N LYS A 408 1.77 -0.52 -12.46
CA LYS A 408 2.00 0.90 -12.16
C LYS A 408 1.34 1.80 -13.23
N PRO A 409 1.28 3.13 -13.05
CA PRO A 409 0.90 4.04 -14.12
C PRO A 409 1.86 3.99 -15.31
N LEU A 410 1.32 4.21 -16.52
CA LEU A 410 2.04 4.19 -17.78
C LEU A 410 3.05 5.35 -17.87
N GLY A 411 4.28 5.00 -18.22
CA GLY A 411 5.37 5.92 -18.50
C GLY A 411 5.48 6.28 -19.98
N LYS A 412 5.31 5.34 -20.92
CA LYS A 412 5.56 5.55 -22.36
C LYS A 412 4.48 4.95 -23.25
N VAL A 413 3.86 5.77 -24.09
CA VAL A 413 2.78 5.34 -24.99
C VAL A 413 2.98 5.85 -26.42
N VAL A 414 2.31 5.17 -27.35
CA VAL A 414 2.11 5.63 -28.73
C VAL A 414 0.63 5.93 -28.92
N LEU A 415 0.32 7.06 -29.55
CA LEU A 415 -1.06 7.44 -29.85
C LEU A 415 -1.44 7.11 -31.30
N GLY A 416 -2.66 6.61 -31.46
CA GLY A 416 -3.32 6.45 -32.75
C GLY A 416 -4.55 7.35 -32.87
N TYR A 417 -4.83 7.78 -34.11
CA TYR A 417 -6.00 8.59 -34.44
C TYR A 417 -6.08 9.92 -33.66
N SER A 418 -4.92 10.56 -33.41
CA SER A 418 -4.74 11.71 -32.51
C SER A 418 -5.52 12.97 -32.90
N GLY A 419 -5.87 13.16 -34.17
CA GLY A 419 -6.45 14.43 -34.66
C GLY A 419 -7.95 14.63 -34.41
N SER A 420 -8.80 13.61 -34.64
CA SER A 420 -10.27 13.75 -34.59
C SER A 420 -10.88 12.75 -33.61
N GLY A 421 -11.29 13.15 -32.40
CA GLY A 421 -11.90 12.20 -31.45
C GLY A 421 -10.96 11.11 -30.91
N GLY A 422 -9.65 11.34 -31.01
CA GLY A 422 -8.59 10.51 -30.43
C GLY A 422 -8.09 10.99 -29.07
N PRO A 423 -7.08 10.31 -28.50
CA PRO A 423 -6.62 10.53 -27.13
C PRO A 423 -5.90 11.86 -26.90
N PHE A 424 -5.33 12.44 -27.96
CA PHE A 424 -4.29 13.46 -27.83
C PHE A 424 -4.73 14.68 -27.03
N THR A 425 -5.84 15.34 -27.41
CA THR A 425 -6.28 16.57 -26.73
C THR A 425 -6.71 16.30 -25.29
N THR A 426 -7.29 15.14 -25.00
CA THR A 426 -7.66 14.75 -23.64
C THR A 426 -6.42 14.49 -22.81
N LEU A 427 -5.45 13.72 -23.33
CA LEU A 427 -4.19 13.50 -22.64
C LEU A 427 -3.43 14.81 -22.39
N ALA A 428 -3.41 15.73 -23.36
CA ALA A 428 -2.83 17.05 -23.15
C ALA A 428 -3.53 17.83 -22.02
N SER A 429 -4.85 17.72 -21.88
CA SER A 429 -5.60 18.36 -20.79
C SER A 429 -5.36 17.74 -19.39
N ILE A 430 -4.99 16.46 -19.35
CA ILE A 430 -4.71 15.70 -18.13
C ILE A 430 -3.25 15.84 -17.70
N LEU A 431 -2.31 15.68 -18.63
CA LEU A 431 -0.87 15.63 -18.37
C LEU A 431 -0.21 17.02 -18.38
N GLY A 432 -0.80 17.99 -19.10
CA GLY A 432 -0.20 19.31 -19.23
C GLY A 432 1.26 19.24 -19.70
N ASP A 433 2.16 19.84 -18.93
CA ASP A 433 3.60 19.92 -19.23
C ASP A 433 4.32 18.56 -19.19
N GLU A 434 3.71 17.53 -18.59
CA GLU A 434 4.27 16.17 -18.54
C GLU A 434 4.04 15.38 -19.84
N LEU A 435 3.14 15.84 -20.72
CA LEU A 435 2.79 15.15 -21.97
C LEU A 435 4.01 14.67 -22.78
N PRO A 436 5.08 15.47 -22.99
CA PRO A 436 6.23 15.05 -23.80
C PRO A 436 7.03 13.90 -23.20
N GLN A 437 6.96 13.71 -21.89
CA GLN A 437 7.66 12.63 -21.18
C GLN A 437 6.98 11.27 -21.46
N HIS A 438 5.68 11.31 -21.74
CA HIS A 438 4.86 10.12 -21.92
C HIS A 438 4.69 9.69 -23.38
N LEU A 439 4.78 10.62 -24.33
CA LEU A 439 4.59 10.31 -25.75
C LEU A 439 5.92 9.91 -26.39
N ILE A 440 6.00 8.70 -26.92
CA ILE A 440 7.17 8.22 -27.68
C ILE A 440 6.90 8.03 -29.18
N GLY A 441 5.65 8.25 -29.61
CA GLY A 441 5.25 8.23 -31.01
C GLY A 441 3.80 8.67 -31.19
N ILE A 442 3.49 9.19 -32.36
CA ILE A 442 2.17 9.71 -32.71
C ILE A 442 1.82 9.38 -34.16
N ASP A 443 0.54 9.19 -34.46
CA ASP A 443 0.07 8.98 -35.81
C ASP A 443 0.00 10.29 -36.62
N ASN A 444 -0.23 10.13 -37.92
CA ASN A 444 -0.22 11.24 -38.88
C ASN A 444 -1.48 12.12 -38.88
N SER A 445 -2.53 11.75 -38.14
CA SER A 445 -3.81 12.44 -38.27
C SER A 445 -3.80 13.86 -37.73
N LEU A 446 -2.96 14.17 -36.75
CA LEU A 446 -2.84 15.53 -36.22
C LEU A 446 -2.26 16.47 -37.28
N TYR A 447 -1.10 16.14 -37.86
CA TYR A 447 -0.50 17.00 -38.89
C TYR A 447 -1.34 17.05 -40.19
N LYS A 448 -1.98 15.93 -40.59
CA LYS A 448 -2.74 15.89 -41.86
C LYS A 448 -4.06 16.65 -41.81
N PHE A 449 -4.76 16.60 -40.68
CA PHE A 449 -6.16 17.07 -40.60
C PHE A 449 -6.37 18.18 -39.58
N ARG A 450 -5.36 18.53 -38.78
CA ARG A 450 -5.38 19.56 -37.72
C ARG A 450 -4.01 20.25 -37.66
N GLU A 451 -3.53 20.71 -38.82
CA GLU A 451 -2.21 21.33 -38.98
C GLU A 451 -2.01 22.50 -38.01
N ASP A 452 -3.05 23.30 -37.79
CA ASP A 452 -3.05 24.40 -36.82
C ASP A 452 -2.78 23.95 -35.38
N ILE A 453 -3.42 22.86 -34.95
CA ILE A 453 -3.18 22.25 -33.62
C ILE A 453 -1.77 21.67 -33.59
N TYR A 454 -1.36 20.93 -34.62
CA TYR A 454 -0.04 20.32 -34.71
C TYR A 454 1.09 21.37 -34.60
N ASP A 455 1.00 22.45 -35.38
CA ASP A 455 1.99 23.53 -35.40
C ASP A 455 2.04 24.24 -34.04
N THR A 456 0.88 24.51 -33.42
CA THR A 456 0.81 25.11 -32.09
C THR A 456 1.57 24.27 -31.05
N PHE A 457 1.40 22.94 -31.08
CA PHE A 457 2.14 22.05 -30.18
C PHE A 457 3.62 21.95 -30.55
N CYS A 458 3.99 21.95 -31.83
CA CYS A 458 5.40 21.99 -32.25
C CYS A 458 6.14 23.24 -31.75
N ASP A 459 5.44 24.38 -31.73
CA ASP A 459 5.99 25.67 -31.29
C ASP A 459 6.10 25.77 -29.76
N GLN A 460 5.10 25.25 -29.04
CA GLN A 460 4.98 25.47 -27.58
C GLN A 460 5.51 24.31 -26.74
N VAL A 461 5.58 23.10 -27.29
CA VAL A 461 5.92 21.89 -26.54
C VAL A 461 7.28 21.34 -26.98
N PRO A 462 8.33 21.44 -26.14
CA PRO A 462 9.67 20.97 -26.48
C PRO A 462 9.68 19.49 -26.89
N GLY A 463 10.35 19.20 -28.01
CA GLY A 463 10.50 17.84 -28.52
C GLY A 463 9.27 17.27 -29.23
N PHE A 464 8.13 17.97 -29.25
CA PHE A 464 6.91 17.45 -29.88
C PHE A 464 7.07 17.22 -31.39
N LYS A 465 7.73 18.16 -32.08
CA LYS A 465 8.06 18.05 -33.51
C LYS A 465 8.97 16.87 -33.86
N ASP A 466 9.70 16.36 -32.87
CA ASP A 466 10.67 15.28 -33.03
C ASP A 466 10.04 13.89 -32.76
N LEU A 467 8.76 13.84 -32.39
CA LEU A 467 8.04 12.59 -32.14
C LEU A 467 7.98 11.71 -33.40
N PRO A 468 8.37 10.42 -33.30
CA PRO A 468 8.28 9.49 -34.41
C PRO A 468 6.84 9.34 -34.93
N GLN A 469 6.65 9.61 -36.22
CA GLN A 469 5.40 9.37 -36.92
C GLN A 469 5.22 7.88 -37.23
N VAL A 470 4.08 7.27 -36.86
CA VAL A 470 3.83 5.81 -36.98
C VAL A 470 2.83 5.41 -38.06
N GLY A 471 2.56 6.31 -39.03
CA GLY A 471 1.50 6.10 -40.02
C GLY A 471 0.15 6.57 -39.50
N GLY A 472 -0.97 6.09 -40.06
CA GLY A 472 -2.31 6.49 -39.63
C GLY A 472 -3.30 6.67 -40.78
N ILE A 473 -4.30 7.53 -40.61
CA ILE A 473 -5.38 7.71 -41.61
C ILE A 473 -4.81 8.09 -42.99
N GLY A 474 -5.23 7.37 -44.01
CA GLY A 474 -4.81 7.60 -45.40
C GLY A 474 -3.34 7.22 -45.68
N SER A 475 -2.73 6.38 -44.85
CA SER A 475 -1.47 5.67 -45.12
C SER A 475 -1.47 4.31 -44.40
N ASP A 476 -0.51 3.45 -44.69
CA ASP A 476 -0.31 2.24 -43.90
C ASP A 476 0.18 2.61 -42.49
N TRP A 477 -0.22 1.81 -41.49
CA TRP A 477 0.35 1.87 -40.14
C TRP A 477 1.73 1.22 -40.13
N ASP A 478 2.72 1.86 -39.52
CA ASP A 478 4.05 1.27 -39.33
C ASP A 478 4.11 0.51 -38.00
N THR A 479 3.40 -0.63 -37.94
CA THR A 479 3.34 -1.46 -36.73
C THR A 479 4.73 -1.92 -36.26
N LYS A 480 5.66 -2.16 -37.20
CA LYS A 480 7.04 -2.55 -36.85
C LYS A 480 7.76 -1.43 -36.11
N LYS A 481 7.56 -0.18 -36.53
CA LYS A 481 8.09 0.98 -35.83
C LYS A 481 7.46 1.13 -34.45
N ILE A 482 6.14 0.94 -34.31
CA ILE A 482 5.49 0.92 -32.98
C ILE A 482 6.13 -0.12 -32.06
N ILE A 483 6.31 -1.35 -32.54
CA ILE A 483 6.95 -2.45 -31.78
C ILE A 483 8.38 -2.10 -31.38
N THR A 484 9.16 -1.50 -32.29
CA THR A 484 10.56 -1.15 -32.05
C THR A 484 10.72 -0.10 -30.94
N MET A 485 9.74 0.78 -30.78
CA MET A 485 9.73 1.79 -29.72
C MET A 485 9.40 1.23 -28.35
N GLN A 486 8.89 -0.01 -28.26
CA GLN A 486 8.52 -0.68 -27.01
C GLN A 486 7.62 0.17 -26.08
N PRO A 487 6.49 0.72 -26.57
CA PRO A 487 5.53 1.39 -25.69
C PRO A 487 4.89 0.40 -24.71
N GLU A 488 4.46 0.91 -23.55
CA GLU A 488 3.67 0.14 -22.59
C GLU A 488 2.21 0.00 -23.04
N ALA A 489 1.72 0.91 -23.90
CA ALA A 489 0.42 0.78 -24.55
C ALA A 489 0.35 1.57 -25.87
N PHE A 490 -0.49 1.09 -26.79
CA PHE A 490 -0.98 1.86 -27.95
C PHE A 490 -2.41 2.34 -27.64
N ILE A 491 -2.62 3.65 -27.56
CA ILE A 491 -3.91 4.23 -27.18
C ILE A 491 -4.56 4.86 -28.42
N THR A 492 -5.82 4.52 -28.72
CA THR A 492 -6.52 4.98 -29.92
C THR A 492 -8.02 5.12 -29.69
N SER A 493 -8.73 5.70 -30.66
CA SER A 493 -10.19 5.86 -30.61
C SER A 493 -10.92 4.57 -31.00
N ILE A 494 -12.01 4.25 -30.29
CA ILE A 494 -12.90 3.13 -30.62
C ILE A 494 -13.52 3.29 -32.02
N HIS A 495 -13.71 4.53 -32.48
CA HIS A 495 -14.19 4.84 -33.82
C HIS A 495 -13.29 4.26 -34.92
N HIS A 496 -12.00 4.13 -34.61
CA HIS A 496 -10.99 3.67 -35.56
C HIS A 496 -10.63 2.19 -35.39
N LYS A 497 -11.34 1.46 -34.53
CA LYS A 497 -11.10 0.04 -34.26
C LYS A 497 -11.12 -0.81 -35.54
N SER A 498 -12.09 -0.59 -36.43
CA SER A 498 -12.20 -1.35 -37.69
C SER A 498 -10.97 -1.18 -38.58
N THR A 499 -10.42 0.04 -38.67
CA THR A 499 -9.18 0.31 -39.43
C THR A 499 -7.96 -0.31 -38.75
N VAL A 500 -7.86 -0.23 -37.42
CA VAL A 500 -6.79 -0.86 -36.63
C VAL A 500 -6.76 -2.37 -36.89
N GLN A 501 -7.93 -3.01 -36.87
CA GLN A 501 -8.12 -4.44 -37.13
C GLN A 501 -7.84 -4.81 -38.58
N ALA A 502 -8.32 -4.02 -39.56
CA ALA A 502 -8.08 -4.26 -40.98
C ALA A 502 -6.58 -4.25 -41.34
N ASN A 503 -5.77 -3.53 -40.56
CA ASN A 503 -4.32 -3.45 -40.72
C ASN A 503 -3.55 -4.39 -39.77
N ASN A 504 -4.24 -5.26 -39.02
CA ASN A 504 -3.68 -6.16 -38.02
C ASN A 504 -2.84 -5.48 -36.93
N VAL A 505 -3.01 -4.18 -36.69
CA VAL A 505 -2.18 -3.42 -35.74
C VAL A 505 -2.35 -3.98 -34.32
N ASP A 506 -3.59 -4.13 -33.85
CA ASP A 506 -3.90 -4.67 -32.52
C ASP A 506 -3.41 -6.11 -32.35
N THR A 507 -3.58 -6.93 -33.37
CA THR A 507 -3.18 -8.33 -33.39
C THR A 507 -1.66 -8.49 -33.35
N ASP A 508 -0.93 -7.67 -34.11
CA ASP A 508 0.54 -7.72 -34.15
C ASP A 508 1.19 -7.14 -32.89
N LEU A 509 0.61 -6.08 -32.32
CA LEU A 509 1.03 -5.54 -31.02
C LEU A 509 0.80 -6.54 -29.88
N ALA A 510 -0.35 -7.23 -29.88
CA ALA A 510 -0.66 -8.24 -28.86
C ALA A 510 0.33 -9.41 -28.86
N LYS A 511 0.88 -9.81 -30.02
CA LYS A 511 1.90 -10.88 -30.13
C LYS A 511 3.19 -10.57 -29.38
N VAL A 512 3.49 -9.29 -29.15
CA VAL A 512 4.69 -8.84 -28.43
C VAL A 512 4.34 -8.25 -27.05
N GLY A 513 3.11 -8.43 -26.59
CA GLY A 513 2.66 -7.98 -25.26
C GLY A 513 2.29 -6.50 -25.16
N ILE A 514 2.14 -5.76 -26.26
CA ILE A 514 1.72 -4.36 -26.25
C ILE A 514 0.18 -4.29 -26.34
N PRO A 515 -0.54 -3.84 -25.31
CA PRO A 515 -1.99 -3.70 -25.37
C PRO A 515 -2.41 -2.53 -26.25
N THR A 516 -3.51 -2.71 -26.99
CA THR A 516 -4.23 -1.63 -27.68
C THR A 516 -5.44 -1.22 -26.85
N ILE A 517 -5.43 0.01 -26.35
CA ILE A 517 -6.48 0.56 -25.46
C ILE A 517 -7.38 1.49 -26.27
N TYR A 518 -8.69 1.24 -26.21
CA TYR A 518 -9.68 2.07 -26.89
C TYR A 518 -10.34 3.09 -25.95
N ILE A 519 -10.51 4.32 -26.44
CA ILE A 519 -11.29 5.37 -25.77
C ILE A 519 -12.46 5.82 -26.66
N SER A 520 -13.48 6.43 -26.09
CA SER A 520 -14.64 6.93 -26.82
C SER A 520 -14.96 8.39 -26.50
N TYR A 521 -14.99 9.21 -27.55
CA TYR A 521 -15.46 10.61 -27.52
C TYR A 521 -16.50 10.91 -28.61
N VAL A 522 -16.66 10.01 -29.58
CA VAL A 522 -17.35 10.27 -30.85
C VAL A 522 -18.85 9.92 -30.83
N ASP A 523 -19.30 9.17 -29.82
CA ASP A 523 -20.70 8.76 -29.69
C ASP A 523 -21.61 9.90 -29.16
N GLU A 524 -21.01 11.05 -28.79
CA GLU A 524 -21.66 12.15 -28.06
C GLU A 524 -22.42 11.65 -26.81
N ASP A 525 -21.84 10.67 -26.15
CA ASP A 525 -22.32 10.03 -24.93
C ASP A 525 -21.46 10.50 -23.76
N ILE A 526 -22.08 11.25 -22.85
CA ILE A 526 -21.40 11.86 -21.70
C ILE A 526 -20.77 10.79 -20.82
N ASP A 527 -21.43 9.66 -20.58
CA ASP A 527 -20.93 8.64 -19.66
C ASP A 527 -19.72 7.91 -20.25
N LYS A 528 -19.75 7.61 -21.55
CA LYS A 528 -18.60 7.02 -22.25
C LYS A 528 -17.41 7.96 -22.32
N ALA A 529 -17.65 9.26 -22.55
CA ALA A 529 -16.61 10.28 -22.52
C ALA A 529 -15.99 10.39 -21.11
N LYS A 530 -16.82 10.47 -20.06
CA LYS A 530 -16.35 10.48 -18.66
C LYS A 530 -15.51 9.24 -18.35
N GLN A 531 -15.98 8.05 -18.74
CA GLN A 531 -15.23 6.81 -18.55
C GLN A 531 -13.87 6.87 -19.24
N SER A 532 -13.81 7.36 -20.48
CA SER A 532 -12.57 7.49 -21.23
C SER A 532 -11.58 8.47 -20.59
N ILE A 533 -12.06 9.64 -20.14
CA ILE A 533 -11.22 10.65 -19.46
C ILE A 533 -10.68 10.07 -18.15
N THR A 534 -11.54 9.47 -17.33
CA THR A 534 -11.14 8.90 -16.04
C THR A 534 -10.21 7.70 -16.19
N ASN A 535 -10.40 6.85 -17.21
CA ASN A 535 -9.47 5.78 -17.54
C ASN A 535 -8.09 6.32 -17.92
N LEU A 536 -8.00 7.38 -18.73
CA LEU A 536 -6.73 8.03 -19.01
C LEU A 536 -6.11 8.61 -17.73
N GLY A 537 -6.91 9.22 -16.85
CA GLY A 537 -6.44 9.66 -15.53
C GLY A 537 -5.77 8.53 -14.75
N LYS A 538 -6.45 7.39 -14.61
CA LYS A 538 -5.92 6.20 -13.94
C LYS A 538 -4.64 5.69 -14.59
N LEU A 539 -4.64 5.55 -15.91
CA LEU A 539 -3.49 5.06 -16.67
C LEU A 539 -2.22 5.88 -16.43
N PHE A 540 -2.32 7.17 -16.09
CA PHE A 540 -1.17 8.03 -15.87
C PHE A 540 -1.05 8.55 -14.42
N GLY A 541 -1.83 8.01 -13.46
CA GLY A 541 -1.80 8.46 -12.07
C GLY A 541 -2.24 9.92 -11.87
N LYS A 542 -3.15 10.40 -12.73
CA LYS A 542 -3.69 11.78 -12.75
C LYS A 542 -5.21 11.80 -12.57
N GLU A 543 -5.75 10.94 -11.72
CA GLU A 543 -7.19 10.76 -11.51
C GLU A 543 -7.88 12.06 -11.08
N ALA A 544 -7.27 12.82 -10.17
CA ALA A 544 -7.85 14.10 -9.72
C ALA A 544 -8.04 15.06 -10.89
N ARG A 545 -7.00 15.24 -11.71
CA ARG A 545 -7.06 16.11 -12.88
C ARG A 545 -8.02 15.59 -13.94
N ALA A 546 -8.03 14.29 -14.18
CA ALA A 546 -8.97 13.67 -15.10
C ALA A 546 -10.42 13.84 -14.65
N ASN A 547 -10.70 13.74 -13.35
CA ASN A 547 -12.04 13.98 -12.80
C ASN A 547 -12.48 15.43 -13.03
N GLU A 548 -11.60 16.42 -12.81
CA GLU A 548 -11.90 17.82 -13.14
C GLU A 548 -12.27 18.00 -14.62
N VAL A 549 -11.49 17.41 -15.53
CA VAL A 549 -11.74 17.48 -16.98
C VAL A 549 -13.07 16.78 -17.32
N ALA A 550 -13.33 15.60 -16.75
CA ALA A 550 -14.53 14.82 -16.98
C ALA A 550 -15.79 15.56 -16.49
N ASP A 551 -15.72 16.17 -15.30
CA ASP A 551 -16.83 16.91 -14.73
C ASP A 551 -17.08 18.23 -15.49
N PHE A 552 -16.02 18.93 -15.89
CA PHE A 552 -16.16 20.12 -16.75
C PHE A 552 -16.85 19.78 -18.08
N TYR A 553 -16.42 18.72 -18.76
CA TYR A 553 -17.05 18.27 -20.00
C TYR A 553 -18.53 17.92 -19.78
N ALA A 554 -18.82 17.09 -18.77
CA ALA A 554 -20.17 16.64 -18.46
C ALA A 554 -21.09 17.80 -18.08
N GLU A 555 -20.60 18.78 -17.31
CA GLU A 555 -21.34 19.99 -16.96
C GLU A 555 -21.73 20.78 -18.22
N LYS A 556 -20.77 21.06 -19.11
CA LYS A 556 -21.03 21.89 -20.30
C LYS A 556 -21.95 21.22 -21.30
N VAL A 557 -21.72 19.95 -21.62
CA VAL A 557 -22.56 19.20 -22.57
C VAL A 557 -23.93 18.90 -21.94
N GLY A 558 -23.95 18.53 -20.66
CA GLY A 558 -25.16 18.23 -19.91
C GLY A 558 -26.10 19.44 -19.79
N ALA A 559 -25.55 20.65 -19.60
CA ALA A 559 -26.33 21.88 -19.52
C ALA A 559 -27.12 22.17 -20.81
N VAL A 560 -26.52 21.90 -21.98
CA VAL A 560 -27.18 22.09 -23.28
C VAL A 560 -28.23 21.01 -23.51
N THR A 561 -27.83 19.74 -23.42
CA THR A 561 -28.70 18.58 -23.71
C THR A 561 -29.93 18.55 -22.80
N SER A 562 -29.74 18.70 -21.48
CA SER A 562 -30.84 18.73 -20.51
C SER A 562 -31.81 19.90 -20.77
N LYS A 563 -31.29 21.06 -21.19
CA LYS A 563 -32.11 22.22 -21.49
C LYS A 563 -32.95 22.01 -22.74
N VAL A 564 -32.34 21.47 -23.80
CA VAL A 564 -33.04 21.14 -25.05
C VAL A 564 -34.14 20.11 -24.80
N ASP A 565 -33.83 19.02 -24.08
CA ASP A 565 -34.81 17.98 -23.76
C ASP A 565 -35.97 18.51 -22.91
N SER A 566 -35.70 19.38 -21.94
CA SER A 566 -36.74 20.07 -21.17
C SER A 566 -37.65 20.95 -22.04
N LEU A 567 -37.07 21.68 -22.99
CA LEU A 567 -37.86 22.54 -23.89
C LEU A 567 -38.69 21.73 -24.90
N LEU A 568 -38.14 20.62 -25.42
CA LEU A 568 -38.84 19.70 -26.32
C LEU A 568 -40.00 18.99 -25.59
N SER A 569 -39.75 18.43 -24.41
CA SER A 569 -40.77 17.72 -23.61
C SER A 569 -41.91 18.62 -23.15
N THR A 570 -41.65 19.91 -22.94
CA THR A 570 -42.69 20.92 -22.63
C THR A 570 -43.36 21.52 -23.86
N GLY A 571 -42.97 21.10 -25.08
CA GLY A 571 -43.50 21.63 -26.34
C GLY A 571 -43.16 23.11 -26.59
N LYS A 572 -42.20 23.68 -25.84
CA LYS A 572 -41.77 25.08 -26.01
C LYS A 572 -40.97 25.30 -27.28
N ILE A 573 -40.30 24.25 -27.76
CA ILE A 573 -39.63 24.22 -29.05
C ILE A 573 -40.00 22.92 -29.78
N THR A 574 -39.86 22.93 -31.10
CA THR A 574 -39.82 21.72 -31.93
C THR A 574 -38.43 21.59 -32.53
N ARG A 575 -38.04 20.37 -32.92
CA ARG A 575 -36.78 20.19 -33.64
C ARG A 575 -36.84 20.92 -34.97
N LYS A 576 -35.78 21.66 -35.31
CA LYS A 576 -35.66 22.32 -36.61
C LYS A 576 -35.00 21.38 -37.61
N SER A 577 -35.52 21.31 -38.82
CA SER A 577 -34.83 20.62 -39.92
C SER A 577 -33.50 21.32 -40.21
N VAL A 578 -32.42 20.55 -40.29
CA VAL A 578 -31.06 21.07 -40.51
C VAL A 578 -30.44 20.36 -41.72
N TYR A 579 -29.99 21.17 -42.68
CA TYR A 579 -29.02 20.72 -43.66
C TYR A 579 -27.61 20.94 -43.12
N LEU A 580 -26.93 19.84 -42.79
CA LEU A 580 -25.56 19.87 -42.30
C LEU A 580 -24.63 19.38 -43.41
N GLU A 581 -23.76 20.26 -43.89
CA GLU A 581 -22.82 19.96 -44.97
C GLU A 581 -21.41 20.44 -44.60
N PRO A 582 -20.40 19.55 -44.55
CA PRO A 582 -19.04 19.94 -44.17
C PRO A 582 -18.26 20.76 -45.22
N LEU A 583 -18.90 21.18 -46.33
CA LEU A 583 -18.28 21.92 -47.46
C LEU A 583 -16.90 21.39 -47.89
N GLN A 584 -16.66 20.09 -47.73
CA GLN A 584 -15.33 19.48 -47.85
C GLN A 584 -14.75 19.51 -49.28
N TYR A 585 -15.57 19.85 -50.27
CA TYR A 585 -15.19 19.98 -51.68
C TYR A 585 -15.30 21.42 -52.20
N GLY A 586 -15.48 22.40 -51.31
CA GLY A 586 -15.80 23.78 -51.66
C GLY A 586 -17.29 23.98 -51.97
N TRP A 587 -17.67 25.23 -52.23
CA TRP A 587 -19.07 25.62 -52.48
C TRP A 587 -19.62 25.12 -53.82
N GLN A 588 -18.74 24.69 -54.74
CA GLN A 588 -19.12 24.28 -56.10
C GLN A 588 -19.64 22.85 -56.19
N LYS A 589 -19.51 22.05 -55.13
CA LYS A 589 -19.86 20.63 -55.14
C LYS A 589 -20.43 20.21 -53.80
N ASN A 590 -21.64 19.66 -53.83
CA ASN A 590 -22.28 19.10 -52.64
C ASN A 590 -21.35 18.06 -51.97
N GLY A 591 -21.08 18.28 -50.70
CA GLY A 591 -20.41 17.39 -49.77
C GLY A 591 -21.32 16.30 -49.25
N THR A 592 -20.81 15.52 -48.29
CA THR A 592 -21.60 14.46 -47.65
C THR A 592 -22.32 15.02 -46.44
N SER A 593 -23.65 15.09 -46.52
CA SER A 593 -24.50 15.46 -45.40
C SER A 593 -24.53 14.36 -44.33
N ARG A 594 -24.72 14.78 -43.08
CA ARG A 594 -24.49 13.97 -41.88
C ARG A 594 -25.82 13.63 -41.21
N GLY A 595 -26.17 12.34 -41.12
CA GLY A 595 -27.35 11.86 -40.40
C GLY A 595 -27.24 12.03 -38.88
N ASN A 596 -28.37 11.98 -38.16
CA ASN A 596 -28.43 12.18 -36.70
C ASN A 596 -27.66 11.12 -35.87
N ASP A 597 -27.24 10.02 -36.50
CA ASP A 597 -26.47 8.91 -35.96
C ASP A 597 -24.96 9.04 -36.24
N THR A 598 -24.53 10.10 -36.92
CA THR A 598 -23.12 10.41 -37.18
C THR A 598 -22.62 11.46 -36.18
N GLU A 599 -21.32 11.52 -35.90
CA GLU A 599 -20.69 12.45 -34.95
C GLU A 599 -21.28 13.89 -35.00
N GLN A 600 -21.09 14.58 -36.13
CA GLN A 600 -21.54 15.97 -36.31
C GLN A 600 -23.06 16.09 -36.34
N GLY A 601 -23.76 15.11 -36.93
CA GLY A 601 -25.23 15.12 -36.98
C GLY A 601 -25.86 14.84 -35.61
N LYS A 602 -25.19 14.05 -34.77
CA LYS A 602 -25.58 13.77 -33.39
C LYS A 602 -25.48 15.02 -32.53
N ILE A 603 -24.41 15.81 -32.69
CA ILE A 603 -24.31 17.14 -32.05
C ILE A 603 -25.49 18.02 -32.44
N VAL A 604 -25.79 18.12 -33.74
CA VAL A 604 -26.95 18.89 -34.23
C VAL A 604 -28.25 18.39 -33.61
N TYR A 605 -28.43 17.07 -33.56
CA TYR A 605 -29.60 16.46 -32.94
C TYR A 605 -29.68 16.79 -31.44
N LEU A 606 -28.61 16.62 -30.68
CA LEU A 606 -28.56 16.94 -29.25
C LEU A 606 -28.83 18.43 -28.95
N CYS A 607 -28.51 19.32 -29.89
CA CYS A 607 -28.80 20.75 -29.82
C CYS A 607 -30.22 21.14 -30.28
N GLY A 608 -31.09 20.18 -30.58
CA GLY A 608 -32.49 20.42 -30.97
C GLY A 608 -32.71 20.56 -32.49
N GLY A 609 -31.71 20.21 -33.30
CA GLY A 609 -31.88 20.01 -34.74
C GLY A 609 -32.45 18.63 -35.07
N ASP A 610 -32.78 18.46 -36.34
CA ASP A 610 -33.09 17.19 -36.98
C ASP A 610 -32.50 17.19 -38.38
N SER A 611 -31.47 16.38 -38.61
CA SER A 611 -30.80 16.34 -39.89
C SER A 611 -31.74 15.86 -40.99
N ILE A 612 -31.72 16.55 -42.14
CA ILE A 612 -32.46 16.09 -43.32
C ILE A 612 -31.81 14.86 -43.99
N SER A 613 -30.54 14.59 -43.67
CA SER A 613 -29.79 13.44 -44.18
C SER A 613 -30.31 12.15 -43.54
N PRO A 614 -30.48 11.06 -44.31
CA PRO A 614 -30.68 9.73 -43.75
C PRO A 614 -29.56 9.34 -42.78
N PRO A 615 -29.74 8.25 -42.01
CA PRO A 615 -28.67 7.69 -41.20
C PRO A 615 -27.36 7.51 -41.99
N GLY A 616 -26.23 7.86 -41.38
CA GLY A 616 -24.91 7.82 -41.99
C GLY A 616 -24.51 9.08 -42.79
N ASN A 617 -23.48 8.93 -43.61
CA ASN A 617 -22.90 10.00 -44.43
C ASN A 617 -23.41 9.89 -45.87
N ASN A 618 -24.21 10.85 -46.32
CA ASN A 618 -24.94 10.74 -47.58
C ASN A 618 -24.69 11.94 -48.48
N ALA A 619 -24.45 11.70 -49.77
CA ALA A 619 -24.52 12.76 -50.77
C ALA A 619 -26.00 13.09 -51.04
N LEU A 620 -26.40 14.33 -50.80
CA LEU A 620 -27.76 14.79 -51.09
C LEU A 620 -27.76 15.60 -52.39
N ASP A 621 -28.74 15.34 -53.26
CA ASP A 621 -28.97 16.15 -54.45
C ASP A 621 -29.79 17.40 -54.13
N ASP A 622 -29.72 18.40 -55.00
CA ASP A 622 -30.39 19.69 -54.82
C ASP A 622 -31.91 19.52 -54.69
N VAL A 623 -32.49 18.53 -55.38
CA VAL A 623 -33.92 18.22 -55.31
C VAL A 623 -34.30 17.76 -53.90
N THR A 624 -33.52 16.86 -53.30
CA THR A 624 -33.75 16.38 -51.93
C THR A 624 -33.61 17.52 -50.93
N ILE A 625 -32.59 18.37 -51.08
CA ILE A 625 -32.37 19.53 -50.19
C ILE A 625 -33.55 20.50 -50.28
N LEU A 626 -33.92 20.92 -51.50
CA LEU A 626 -35.01 21.88 -51.74
C LEU A 626 -36.38 21.32 -51.36
N SER A 627 -36.60 20.00 -51.49
CA SER A 627 -37.87 19.36 -51.10
C SER A 627 -38.11 19.35 -49.58
N LYS A 628 -37.06 19.61 -48.80
CA LYS A 628 -37.08 19.61 -47.32
C LYS A 628 -36.90 21.02 -46.74
N ASP A 629 -36.79 22.04 -47.59
CA ASP A 629 -36.77 23.45 -47.19
C ASP A 629 -38.23 23.90 -46.88
N PRO A 630 -38.55 24.28 -45.63
CA PRO A 630 -39.92 24.50 -45.16
C PRO A 630 -40.66 25.69 -45.78
#